data_AF-A0A519NNJ2-F1
#
_entry.id   AF-A0A519NNJ2-F1
#
_cell.length_a   1.000
_cell.length_b   1.000
_cell.length_c   1.000
_cell.angle_alpha   90.00
_cell.angle_beta   90.00
_cell.angle_gamma   90.00
#
_symmetry.space_group_name_H-M   'P 1'
#
loop_
_entity.id
_entity.type
_entity.pdbx_description
1 polymer ?
#
loop_
_entity_poly.entity_id
_entity_poly.type
_entity_poly.pdbx_seq_one_letter_code
_entity_poly.pdbx_strand_id
1 'polypeptide(L)'
;MFKKILALVILSILVSCGSSRSGVKTSKNGTSKNRTQTSRKKPAIRTTKPVENRTQTAANSRNENRKTETLESTSRTVVYADLVKEYILEFKEIAKDNMRRHGIPASITLAQGILESGAGRGTLCVNANNHFGIKCHTGWEGETVRHNDDSEQECFRKYARAAESYNDHSLFLTTRGRYAALFKLPKDDYSAWAHGLKAAGYATDPKYPDKLIGLIERYDLAGHDAEVLGRQYTPKQPAVVAREPSRSTPQPEVVVMAEGSHRVQQGETLYSISKKHNTTVDDIIRLNGLSGNAISIGQVLKVK
;
A
#
# COMPACT_ATOMS: atom_id res chain seq x y z
N MET A 1 -23.88 50.64 -14.07
CA MET A 1 -23.11 51.90 -14.02
C MET A 1 -22.73 52.17 -12.58
N PHE A 2 -21.45 52.46 -12.35
CA PHE A 2 -20.79 52.72 -11.07
C PHE A 2 -21.48 53.76 -10.19
N LYS A 3 -21.44 53.58 -8.86
CA LYS A 3 -20.84 54.51 -7.85
C LYS A 3 -20.98 53.94 -6.42
N LYS A 4 -19.88 53.49 -5.81
CA LYS A 4 -19.12 54.11 -4.69
C LYS A 4 -19.80 53.97 -3.31
N ILE A 5 -19.35 53.02 -2.47
CA ILE A 5 -18.43 53.18 -1.32
C ILE A 5 -19.03 53.98 -0.16
N LEU A 6 -19.27 53.30 0.97
CA LEU A 6 -18.97 53.83 2.29
C LEU A 6 -18.47 52.71 3.20
N ALA A 7 -17.19 52.78 3.55
CA ALA A 7 -16.60 52.03 4.63
C ALA A 7 -16.86 52.79 5.94
N LEU A 8 -17.24 52.08 7.01
CA LEU A 8 -17.15 52.59 8.37
C LEU A 8 -16.52 51.50 9.24
N VAL A 9 -15.23 51.68 9.48
CA VAL A 9 -14.46 51.06 10.54
C VAL A 9 -14.75 51.87 11.81
N ILE A 10 -15.29 51.23 12.85
CA ILE A 10 -15.15 51.74 14.22
C ILE A 10 -14.62 50.61 15.11
N LEU A 11 -13.60 51.03 15.83
CA LEU A 11 -12.60 50.32 16.61
C LEU A 11 -13.02 50.27 18.09
N SER A 12 -12.82 49.09 18.70
CA SER A 12 -12.51 48.79 20.11
C SER A 12 -13.31 49.39 21.27
N ILE A 13 -13.80 48.51 22.17
CA ILE A 13 -13.68 48.71 23.63
C ILE A 13 -13.24 47.36 24.27
N LEU A 14 -12.01 47.35 24.79
CA LEU A 14 -11.48 46.42 25.81
C LEU A 14 -11.84 46.95 27.21
N VAL A 15 -11.56 46.13 28.25
CA VAL A 15 -11.44 46.42 29.72
C VAL A 15 -12.65 45.87 30.52
N SER A 16 -12.54 45.08 31.61
CA SER A 16 -11.42 44.54 32.41
C SER A 16 -11.90 43.66 33.59
N CYS A 17 -10.93 43.02 34.27
CA CYS A 17 -10.90 42.45 35.64
C CYS A 17 -11.60 41.08 35.85
N GLY A 18 -11.01 40.02 36.43
CA GLY A 18 -9.81 39.85 37.24
C GLY A 18 -10.16 39.55 38.71
N SER A 19 -9.90 38.33 39.20
CA SER A 19 -9.63 38.05 40.63
C SER A 19 -9.00 36.68 40.85
N SER A 20 -8.22 36.58 41.92
CA SER A 20 -7.17 35.63 42.25
C SER A 20 -7.39 34.90 43.58
N ARG A 21 -6.92 33.64 43.63
CA ARG A 21 -6.29 32.86 44.74
C ARG A 21 -6.99 32.64 46.09
N SER A 22 -7.00 31.37 46.52
CA SER A 22 -6.11 30.71 47.54
C SER A 22 -6.71 29.31 47.85
N GLY A 23 -6.06 28.21 48.24
CA GLY A 23 -4.73 27.90 48.75
C GLY A 23 -4.90 26.85 49.87
N VAL A 24 -4.36 25.63 49.76
CA VAL A 24 -4.07 24.75 50.92
C VAL A 24 -2.75 24.00 50.67
N LYS A 25 -1.87 24.06 51.68
CA LYS A 25 -0.58 23.37 51.83
C LYS A 25 -0.71 22.26 52.88
N THR A 26 0.03 21.16 52.72
CA THR A 26 0.78 20.43 53.78
C THR A 26 1.83 19.54 53.06
N SER A 27 3.14 19.87 53.08
CA SER A 27 4.22 19.45 54.02
C SER A 27 4.64 17.97 53.86
N LYS A 28 5.72 17.65 53.11
CA LYS A 28 7.18 17.53 53.46
C LYS A 28 7.61 16.22 54.16
N ASN A 29 8.54 15.50 53.50
CA ASN A 29 9.92 15.18 53.94
C ASN A 29 10.63 14.56 52.71
N GLY A 30 11.74 15.06 52.15
CA GLY A 30 13.05 15.34 52.76
C GLY A 30 13.89 14.06 52.70
N THR A 31 14.85 13.87 51.78
CA THR A 31 16.24 14.32 51.98
C THR A 31 17.03 14.31 50.67
N SER A 32 17.82 15.36 50.47
CA SER A 32 18.78 15.59 49.39
C SER A 32 20.16 15.04 49.74
N LYS A 33 20.94 14.59 48.74
CA LYS A 33 22.40 14.82 48.70
C LYS A 33 22.93 14.86 47.27
N ASN A 34 23.76 15.88 47.03
CA ASN A 34 24.32 16.34 45.76
C ASN A 34 25.53 15.55 45.25
N ARG A 35 25.82 15.80 43.96
CA ARG A 35 27.14 15.81 43.26
C ARG A 35 27.62 14.42 42.83
N THR A 36 28.09 14.17 41.60
CA THR A 36 29.06 14.93 40.80
C THR A 36 29.06 14.43 39.34
N GLN A 37 29.34 15.32 38.36
CA GLN A 37 29.64 14.97 36.97
C GLN A 37 30.88 14.07 36.85
N THR A 38 30.84 13.07 35.97
CA THR A 38 32.05 12.62 35.26
C THR A 38 31.67 11.86 34.00
N SER A 39 32.17 12.36 32.86
CA SER A 39 32.12 11.68 31.57
C SER A 39 32.90 10.38 31.61
N ARG A 40 32.40 9.30 31.00
CA ARG A 40 33.23 8.18 30.57
C ARG A 40 32.94 7.77 29.13
N LYS A 41 34.06 7.67 28.40
CA LYS A 41 34.25 7.45 26.98
C LYS A 41 33.91 6.02 26.55
N LYS A 42 33.46 5.91 25.30
CA LYS A 42 33.51 4.72 24.42
C LYS A 42 34.96 4.22 24.26
N PRO A 43 35.21 2.91 24.11
CA PRO A 43 36.42 2.42 23.50
C PRO A 43 36.24 2.28 21.98
N ALA A 44 37.15 2.90 21.23
CA ALA A 44 37.38 2.67 19.81
C ALA A 44 38.48 1.62 19.65
N ILE A 45 38.21 0.57 18.87
CA ILE A 45 39.22 -0.41 18.47
C ILE A 45 39.82 0.06 17.15
N ARG A 46 41.14 0.23 17.20
CA ARG A 46 42.05 0.69 16.15
C ARG A 46 42.61 -0.54 15.45
N THR A 47 42.41 -0.66 14.15
CA THR A 47 43.08 -1.69 13.34
C THR A 47 43.88 -0.99 12.24
N THR A 48 45.18 -1.23 12.29
CA THR A 48 46.23 -0.70 11.41
C THR A 48 46.23 -1.43 10.07
N LYS A 49 46.38 -0.68 8.98
CA LYS A 49 46.85 -1.21 7.68
C LYS A 49 48.31 -1.65 7.78
N PRO A 50 48.75 -2.57 6.90
CA PRO A 50 49.73 -2.12 5.91
C PRO A 50 49.39 -2.54 4.47
N VAL A 51 49.95 -1.76 3.54
CA VAL A 51 49.96 -1.93 2.08
C VAL A 51 51.25 -2.65 1.70
N GLU A 52 51.19 -3.65 0.80
CA GLU A 52 52.22 -3.82 -0.23
C GLU A 52 51.75 -4.72 -1.38
N ASN A 53 52.07 -4.30 -2.61
CA ASN A 53 51.83 -4.97 -3.88
C ASN A 53 52.95 -5.98 -4.18
N ARG A 54 52.63 -7.11 -4.81
CA ARG A 54 53.51 -7.71 -5.84
C ARG A 54 52.77 -8.64 -6.80
N THR A 55 53.12 -8.49 -8.07
CA THR A 55 52.57 -9.11 -9.28
C THR A 55 53.33 -10.40 -9.67
N GLN A 56 52.73 -11.19 -10.58
CA GLN A 56 53.30 -12.26 -11.46
C GLN A 56 53.36 -13.67 -10.80
N THR A 57 53.07 -14.82 -11.43
CA THR A 57 52.83 -15.23 -12.83
C THR A 57 52.34 -16.70 -12.86
N ALA A 58 51.53 -17.03 -13.87
CA ALA A 58 51.50 -18.26 -14.68
C ALA A 58 51.19 -19.68 -14.11
N ALA A 59 50.39 -20.39 -14.92
CA ALA A 59 50.41 -21.82 -15.25
C ALA A 59 49.25 -22.72 -14.74
N ASN A 60 48.37 -23.03 -15.69
CA ASN A 60 47.80 -24.35 -16.02
C ASN A 60 47.45 -25.33 -14.88
N SER A 61 46.14 -25.58 -14.71
CA SER A 61 45.64 -26.95 -14.85
C SER A 61 44.14 -26.91 -15.16
N ARG A 62 43.80 -27.42 -16.34
CA ARG A 62 42.44 -27.88 -16.67
C ARG A 62 42.19 -29.10 -15.80
N ASN A 63 41.12 -29.09 -15.02
CA ASN A 63 40.54 -30.34 -14.56
C ASN A 63 39.03 -30.27 -14.70
N GLU A 64 38.52 -31.09 -15.62
CA GLU A 64 37.12 -31.38 -15.78
C GLU A 64 36.59 -31.93 -14.46
N ASN A 65 35.61 -31.24 -13.90
CA ASN A 65 34.64 -31.89 -13.04
C ASN A 65 33.30 -31.23 -13.30
N ARG A 66 32.63 -31.71 -14.35
CA ARG A 66 31.25 -31.37 -14.66
C ARG A 66 30.38 -31.99 -13.57
N LYS A 67 30.30 -31.32 -12.42
CA LYS A 67 29.24 -31.53 -11.45
C LYS A 67 27.94 -31.16 -12.15
N THR A 68 27.09 -32.15 -12.35
CA THR A 68 25.70 -31.97 -12.70
C THR A 68 25.03 -31.22 -11.56
N GLU A 69 25.03 -29.89 -11.61
CA GLU A 69 24.21 -29.07 -10.71
C GLU A 69 22.75 -29.34 -11.07
N THR A 70 22.12 -30.19 -10.26
CA THR A 70 20.68 -30.34 -10.25
C THR A 70 20.14 -29.03 -9.68
N LEU A 71 19.73 -28.11 -10.55
CA LEU A 71 19.09 -26.88 -10.15
C LEU A 71 17.73 -27.24 -9.55
N GLU A 72 17.67 -27.36 -8.22
CA GLU A 72 16.40 -27.39 -7.51
C GLU A 72 15.62 -26.12 -7.89
N SER A 73 14.47 -26.37 -8.53
CA SER A 73 13.49 -25.37 -8.89
C SER A 73 13.10 -24.59 -7.63
N THR A 74 13.70 -23.41 -7.45
CA THR A 74 13.33 -22.50 -6.38
C THR A 74 11.94 -21.94 -6.65
N SER A 75 10.96 -22.68 -6.12
CA SER A 75 9.86 -22.16 -5.31
C SER A 75 9.15 -20.89 -5.83
N ARG A 76 8.03 -21.16 -6.52
CA ARG A 76 6.79 -20.35 -6.58
C ARG A 76 6.96 -18.85 -6.86
N THR A 77 6.90 -18.49 -8.15
CA THR A 77 6.43 -17.16 -8.55
C THR A 77 5.03 -16.94 -7.97
N VAL A 78 4.92 -16.10 -6.94
CA VAL A 78 3.63 -15.69 -6.38
C VAL A 78 2.96 -14.77 -7.39
N VAL A 79 1.80 -15.18 -7.92
CA VAL A 79 1.00 -14.35 -8.85
C VAL A 79 0.26 -13.30 -8.03
N TYR A 80 0.39 -12.03 -8.39
CA TYR A 80 -0.27 -10.92 -7.66
C TYR A 80 -1.79 -11.13 -7.51
N ALA A 81 -2.45 -11.73 -8.51
CA ALA A 81 -3.86 -12.06 -8.44
C ALA A 81 -4.21 -13.05 -7.32
N ASP A 82 -3.32 -14.01 -7.03
CA ASP A 82 -3.52 -14.98 -5.97
C ASP A 82 -3.33 -14.32 -4.59
N LEU A 83 -2.33 -13.45 -4.45
CA LEU A 83 -2.17 -12.62 -3.24
C LEU A 83 -3.42 -11.78 -2.95
N VAL A 84 -4.00 -11.16 -3.98
CA VAL A 84 -5.21 -10.36 -3.80
C VAL A 84 -6.37 -11.25 -3.36
N LYS A 85 -6.55 -12.43 -3.97
CA LYS A 85 -7.60 -13.39 -3.56
C LYS A 85 -7.41 -13.89 -2.14
N GLU A 86 -6.17 -14.20 -1.73
CA GLU A 86 -5.84 -14.59 -0.37
C GLU A 86 -6.15 -13.47 0.63
N TYR A 87 -5.75 -12.23 0.30
CA TYR A 87 -6.07 -11.06 1.10
C TYR A 87 -7.59 -10.87 1.27
N ILE A 88 -8.36 -10.99 0.17
CA ILE A 88 -9.82 -10.89 0.22
C ILE A 88 -10.39 -11.99 1.10
N LEU A 89 -9.94 -13.23 0.93
CA LEU A 89 -10.43 -14.37 1.71
C LEU A 89 -10.21 -14.17 3.21
N GLU A 90 -9.03 -13.69 3.59
CA GLU A 90 -8.64 -13.44 4.97
C GLU A 90 -9.44 -12.29 5.60
N PHE A 91 -9.61 -11.18 4.88
CA PHE A 91 -10.11 -9.93 5.48
C PHE A 91 -11.56 -9.58 5.15
N LYS A 92 -12.25 -10.32 4.27
CA LYS A 92 -13.64 -10.01 3.88
C LYS A 92 -14.60 -9.92 5.07
N GLU A 93 -14.49 -10.80 6.07
CA GLU A 93 -15.41 -10.78 7.21
C GLU A 93 -15.14 -9.57 8.12
N ILE A 94 -13.88 -9.18 8.27
CA ILE A 94 -13.50 -7.96 9.00
C ILE A 94 -14.06 -6.73 8.27
N ALA A 95 -13.93 -6.66 6.94
CA ALA A 95 -14.48 -5.55 6.15
C ALA A 95 -16.01 -5.48 6.24
N LYS A 96 -16.70 -6.63 6.12
CA LYS A 96 -18.16 -6.73 6.27
C LYS A 96 -18.64 -6.31 7.66
N ASP A 97 -17.94 -6.72 8.71
CA ASP A 97 -18.23 -6.29 10.08
C ASP A 97 -18.04 -4.77 10.25
N ASN A 98 -16.97 -4.20 9.69
CA ASN A 98 -16.79 -2.75 9.70
C ASN A 98 -17.87 -2.03 8.89
N MET A 99 -18.33 -2.58 7.76
CA MET A 99 -19.46 -2.03 7.02
C MET A 99 -20.74 -1.99 7.86
N ARG A 100 -21.03 -3.05 8.62
CA ARG A 100 -22.19 -3.10 9.53
C ARG A 100 -22.09 -2.04 10.62
N ARG A 101 -20.91 -1.88 11.23
CA ARG A 101 -20.70 -0.98 12.38
C ARG A 101 -20.58 0.50 11.98
N HIS A 102 -19.92 0.77 10.85
CA HIS A 102 -19.48 2.12 10.48
C HIS A 102 -20.12 2.63 9.19
N GLY A 103 -20.74 1.77 8.39
CA GLY A 103 -21.48 2.16 7.19
C GLY A 103 -20.62 2.46 5.96
N ILE A 104 -19.32 2.13 5.98
CA ILE A 104 -18.43 2.19 4.81
C ILE A 104 -18.61 0.91 4.00
N PRO A 105 -18.79 0.95 2.66
CA PRO A 105 -18.89 -0.26 1.85
C PRO A 105 -17.71 -1.19 2.10
N ALA A 106 -17.99 -2.48 2.32
CA ALA A 106 -16.95 -3.50 2.51
C ALA A 106 -16.03 -3.58 1.29
N SER A 107 -16.58 -3.39 0.08
CA SER A 107 -15.83 -3.34 -1.18
C SER A 107 -14.79 -2.21 -1.19
N ILE A 108 -15.14 -1.04 -0.69
CA ILE A 108 -14.24 0.12 -0.55
C ILE A 108 -13.14 -0.20 0.46
N THR A 109 -13.50 -0.69 1.65
CA THR A 109 -12.50 -1.04 2.67
C THR A 109 -11.53 -2.11 2.17
N LEU A 110 -12.00 -3.15 1.47
CA LEU A 110 -11.14 -4.18 0.89
C LEU A 110 -10.26 -3.64 -0.23
N ALA A 111 -10.81 -2.84 -1.16
CA ALA A 111 -10.05 -2.27 -2.26
C ALA A 111 -8.94 -1.33 -1.77
N GLN A 112 -9.24 -0.49 -0.78
CA GLN A 112 -8.24 0.34 -0.10
C GLN A 112 -7.21 -0.55 0.60
N GLY A 113 -7.64 -1.54 1.39
CA GLY A 113 -6.73 -2.47 2.04
C GLY A 113 -5.77 -3.14 1.06
N ILE A 114 -6.26 -3.65 -0.07
CA ILE A 114 -5.44 -4.26 -1.13
C ILE A 114 -4.45 -3.25 -1.70
N LEU A 115 -4.90 -2.05 -2.04
CA LEU A 115 -4.06 -1.02 -2.67
C LEU A 115 -2.99 -0.49 -1.72
N GLU A 116 -3.37 -0.08 -0.51
CA GLU A 116 -2.48 0.57 0.46
C GLU A 116 -1.50 -0.42 1.09
N SER A 117 -1.90 -1.68 1.31
CA SER A 117 -1.02 -2.71 1.89
C SER A 117 -0.22 -3.50 0.86
N GLY A 118 -0.43 -3.26 -0.44
CA GLY A 118 0.13 -4.11 -1.50
C GLY A 118 -0.32 -5.57 -1.36
N ALA A 119 -1.63 -5.78 -1.15
CA ALA A 119 -2.23 -7.09 -0.85
C ALA A 119 -1.56 -7.82 0.32
N GLY A 120 -1.31 -7.10 1.42
CA GLY A 120 -0.77 -7.66 2.66
C GLY A 120 0.76 -7.82 2.71
N ARG A 121 1.47 -7.38 1.67
CA ARG A 121 2.94 -7.56 1.54
C ARG A 121 3.74 -6.33 1.94
N GLY A 122 3.11 -5.17 2.07
CA GLY A 122 3.78 -3.92 2.42
C GLY A 122 4.41 -3.94 3.81
N THR A 123 5.54 -3.26 3.97
CA THR A 123 6.34 -3.25 5.21
C THR A 123 5.52 -2.87 6.44
N LEU A 124 4.69 -1.83 6.36
CA LEU A 124 3.81 -1.39 7.45
C LEU A 124 2.73 -2.43 7.79
N CYS A 125 2.19 -3.10 6.77
CA CYS A 125 1.22 -4.17 6.97
C CYS A 125 1.85 -5.35 7.72
N VAL A 126 3.00 -5.84 7.24
CA VAL A 126 3.67 -7.02 7.79
C VAL A 126 4.23 -6.77 9.20
N ASN A 127 4.85 -5.62 9.42
CA ASN A 127 5.58 -5.36 10.67
C ASN A 127 4.74 -4.68 11.75
N ALA A 128 3.62 -4.05 11.38
CA ALA A 128 2.83 -3.25 12.29
C ALA A 128 1.31 -3.50 12.22
N ASN A 129 0.87 -4.50 11.44
CA ASN A 129 -0.55 -4.74 11.15
C ASN A 129 -1.28 -3.48 10.67
N ASN A 130 -0.58 -2.53 10.03
CA ASN A 130 -1.15 -1.28 9.57
C ASN A 130 -1.44 -1.37 8.06
N HIS A 131 -2.65 -1.82 7.73
CA HIS A 131 -3.04 -2.11 6.35
C HIS A 131 -3.33 -0.86 5.51
N PHE A 132 -3.55 0.28 6.17
CA PHE A 132 -4.04 1.52 5.53
C PHE A 132 -3.04 2.68 5.66
N GLY A 133 -1.81 2.42 6.13
CA GLY A 133 -0.79 3.45 6.29
C GLY A 133 -1.19 4.56 7.27
N ILE A 134 -1.96 4.26 8.33
CA ILE A 134 -2.47 5.30 9.24
C ILE A 134 -1.31 5.89 10.04
N LYS A 135 -1.05 7.18 9.80
CA LYS A 135 -0.03 7.96 10.51
C LYS A 135 -0.43 8.23 11.96
N CYS A 136 0.57 8.46 12.79
CA CYS A 136 0.35 8.97 14.14
C CYS A 136 -0.23 10.39 14.05
N HIS A 137 -1.32 10.62 14.78
CA HIS A 137 -1.92 11.94 14.92
C HIS A 137 -1.98 12.31 16.40
N THR A 138 -2.25 13.58 16.70
CA THR A 138 -2.43 14.04 18.08
C THR A 138 -3.45 13.16 18.80
N GLY A 139 -3.07 12.62 19.95
CA GLY A 139 -3.92 11.72 20.76
C GLY A 139 -3.75 10.22 20.47
N TRP A 140 -2.86 9.80 19.57
CA TRP A 140 -2.48 8.39 19.48
C TRP A 140 -1.58 7.99 20.65
N GLU A 141 -2.05 7.08 21.50
CA GLU A 141 -1.34 6.58 22.69
C GLU A 141 -0.88 5.12 22.54
N GLY A 142 -1.23 4.47 21.44
CA GLY A 142 -0.87 3.08 21.16
C GLY A 142 0.57 2.90 20.67
N GLU A 143 0.92 1.66 20.33
CA GLU A 143 2.24 1.36 19.76
C GLU A 143 2.47 2.10 18.44
N THR A 144 3.74 2.34 18.10
CA THR A 144 4.14 3.05 16.87
C THR A 144 5.30 2.35 16.19
N VAL A 145 5.45 2.62 14.89
CA VAL A 145 6.62 2.25 14.09
C VAL A 145 7.09 3.46 13.28
N ARG A 146 8.40 3.55 13.03
CA ARG A 146 8.99 4.55 12.14
C ARG A 146 9.15 3.97 10.74
N HIS A 147 8.70 4.70 9.73
CA HIS A 147 8.81 4.29 8.33
C HIS A 147 9.02 5.52 7.45
N ASN A 148 9.78 5.37 6.36
CA ASN A 148 9.99 6.45 5.39
C ASN A 148 8.88 6.34 4.34
N ASP A 149 8.07 7.40 4.18
CA ASP A 149 6.96 7.44 3.21
C ASP A 149 7.01 8.75 2.41
N ASP A 150 6.40 9.82 2.91
CA ASP A 150 6.53 11.19 2.36
C ASP A 150 7.78 11.89 2.93
N SER A 151 8.21 11.50 4.12
CA SER A 151 9.36 12.05 4.83
C SER A 151 10.10 10.95 5.59
N GLU A 152 11.36 11.22 5.94
CA GLU A 152 12.14 10.28 6.74
C GLU A 152 11.55 10.12 8.14
N GLN A 153 11.50 8.87 8.61
CA GLN A 153 11.12 8.50 9.98
C GLN A 153 9.75 9.05 10.38
N GLU A 154 8.78 9.02 9.47
CA GLU A 154 7.41 9.32 9.81
C GLU A 154 6.85 8.29 10.81
N CYS A 155 5.96 8.77 11.69
CA CYS A 155 5.34 7.94 12.71
C CYS A 155 4.07 7.31 12.14
N PHE A 156 3.99 5.99 12.23
CA PHE A 156 2.80 5.22 11.89
C PHE A 156 2.30 4.46 13.11
N ARG A 157 0.98 4.29 13.18
CA ARG A 157 0.33 3.48 14.21
C ARG A 157 0.71 2.02 14.02
N LYS A 158 0.89 1.30 15.12
CA LYS A 158 1.13 -0.14 15.15
C LYS A 158 0.00 -0.81 15.94
N TYR A 159 -0.46 -1.95 15.43
CA TYR A 159 -1.58 -2.68 15.99
C TYR A 159 -1.18 -4.12 16.32
N ALA A 160 -1.88 -4.70 17.30
CA ALA A 160 -1.66 -6.09 17.66
C ALA A 160 -2.25 -7.05 16.61
N ARG A 161 -3.34 -6.65 15.95
CA ARG A 161 -4.06 -7.44 14.95
C ARG A 161 -4.51 -6.59 13.77
N ALA A 162 -4.56 -7.16 12.57
CA ALA A 162 -5.06 -6.51 11.36
C ALA A 162 -6.43 -5.85 11.59
N ALA A 163 -7.37 -6.54 12.25
CA ALA A 163 -8.72 -6.05 12.54
C ALA A 163 -8.75 -4.69 13.27
N GLU A 164 -7.75 -4.38 14.08
CA GLU A 164 -7.66 -3.09 14.78
C GLU A 164 -7.35 -1.96 13.79
N SER A 165 -6.50 -2.20 12.79
CA SER A 165 -6.24 -1.21 11.73
C SER A 165 -7.45 -0.98 10.83
N TYR A 166 -8.26 -2.01 10.55
CA TYR A 166 -9.53 -1.88 9.82
C TYR A 166 -10.55 -1.05 10.59
N ASN A 167 -10.64 -1.28 11.91
CA ASN A 167 -11.50 -0.49 12.77
C ASN A 167 -11.03 0.96 12.86
N ASP A 168 -9.72 1.19 13.03
CA ASP A 168 -9.16 2.54 13.12
C ASP A 168 -9.26 3.30 11.78
N HIS A 169 -9.11 2.62 10.65
CA HIS A 169 -9.41 3.18 9.32
C HIS A 169 -10.88 3.62 9.21
N SER A 170 -11.80 2.78 9.71
CA SER A 170 -13.22 3.11 9.71
C SER A 170 -13.53 4.29 10.63
N LEU A 171 -12.88 4.37 11.79
CA LEU A 171 -12.97 5.53 12.69
C LEU A 171 -12.38 6.79 12.06
N PHE A 172 -11.27 6.67 11.33
CA PHE A 172 -10.66 7.79 10.61
C PHE A 172 -11.62 8.42 9.59
N LEU A 173 -12.36 7.59 8.85
CA LEU A 173 -13.35 8.07 7.88
C LEU A 173 -14.61 8.62 8.55
N THR A 174 -15.12 7.98 9.59
CA THR A 174 -16.36 8.39 10.26
C THR A 174 -16.19 9.66 11.12
N THR A 175 -15.04 9.84 11.77
CA THR A 175 -14.83 10.93 12.73
C THR A 175 -14.38 12.25 12.09
N ARG A 176 -13.85 12.21 10.86
CA ARG A 176 -13.34 13.41 10.19
C ARG A 176 -14.40 14.04 9.30
N GLY A 177 -14.83 15.24 9.67
CA GLY A 177 -15.93 15.96 8.99
C GLY A 177 -15.79 16.09 7.47
N ARG A 178 -14.56 16.13 6.92
CA ARG A 178 -14.32 16.17 5.46
C ARG A 178 -14.92 14.98 4.70
N TYR A 179 -15.10 13.83 5.36
CA TYR A 179 -15.67 12.62 4.77
C TYR A 179 -17.17 12.48 5.04
N ALA A 180 -17.80 13.37 5.82
CA ALA A 180 -19.19 13.22 6.26
C ALA A 180 -20.20 13.11 5.10
N ALA A 181 -19.90 13.72 3.95
CA ALA A 181 -20.74 13.64 2.75
C ALA A 181 -20.82 12.21 2.17
N LEU A 182 -19.78 11.39 2.34
CA LEU A 182 -19.75 10.01 1.85
C LEU A 182 -20.83 9.16 2.51
N PHE A 183 -21.10 9.38 3.79
CA PHE A 183 -22.09 8.61 4.57
C PHE A 183 -23.54 8.94 4.21
N LYS A 184 -23.76 9.88 3.29
CA LYS A 184 -25.08 10.16 2.68
C LYS A 184 -25.30 9.36 1.39
N LEU A 185 -24.25 8.76 0.84
CA LEU A 185 -24.32 7.92 -0.35
C LEU A 185 -24.91 6.54 -0.02
N PRO A 186 -25.50 5.84 -1.00
CA PRO A 186 -25.85 4.44 -0.84
C PRO A 186 -24.65 3.60 -0.41
N LYS A 187 -24.89 2.62 0.47
CA LYS A 187 -23.85 1.76 1.06
C LYS A 187 -23.29 0.72 0.08
N ASP A 188 -23.88 0.59 -1.09
CA ASP A 188 -23.44 -0.26 -2.20
C ASP A 188 -22.98 0.52 -3.44
N ASP A 189 -23.00 1.85 -3.38
CA ASP A 189 -22.50 2.69 -4.48
C ASP A 189 -21.00 2.95 -4.33
N TYR A 190 -20.21 1.90 -4.53
CA TYR A 190 -18.76 1.96 -4.41
C TYR A 190 -18.12 2.95 -5.40
N SER A 191 -18.76 3.22 -6.55
CA SER A 191 -18.25 4.19 -7.53
C SER A 191 -18.35 5.61 -6.97
N ALA A 192 -19.52 6.00 -6.45
CA ALA A 192 -19.69 7.30 -5.81
C ALA A 192 -18.79 7.45 -4.57
N TRP A 193 -18.61 6.38 -3.80
CA TRP A 193 -17.69 6.37 -2.66
C TRP A 193 -16.24 6.60 -3.10
N ALA A 194 -15.76 5.92 -4.15
CA ALA A 194 -14.38 6.07 -4.64
C ALA A 194 -14.11 7.51 -5.13
N HIS A 195 -15.04 8.09 -5.90
CA HIS A 195 -14.95 9.49 -6.32
C HIS A 195 -15.06 10.47 -5.14
N GLY A 196 -15.97 10.20 -4.21
CA GLY A 196 -16.16 11.03 -3.02
C GLY A 196 -14.94 11.02 -2.10
N LEU A 197 -14.24 9.88 -1.94
CA LEU A 197 -13.00 9.79 -1.17
C LEU A 197 -11.91 10.68 -1.78
N LYS A 198 -11.78 10.65 -3.11
CA LYS A 198 -10.86 11.53 -3.84
C LYS A 198 -11.24 13.00 -3.71
N ALA A 199 -12.51 13.34 -3.90
CA ALA A 199 -13.01 14.71 -3.76
C ALA A 199 -12.86 15.25 -2.33
N ALA A 200 -13.08 14.39 -1.33
CA ALA A 200 -12.82 14.68 0.07
C ALA A 200 -11.32 14.78 0.36
N GLY A 201 -10.43 14.39 -0.55
CA GLY A 201 -8.97 14.50 -0.48
C GLY A 201 -8.29 13.43 0.36
N TYR A 202 -8.78 12.19 0.29
CA TYR A 202 -8.12 11.01 0.85
C TYR A 202 -6.78 10.72 0.15
N ALA A 203 -6.74 10.86 -1.18
CA ALA A 203 -5.54 10.62 -2.00
C ALA A 203 -5.27 11.78 -2.97
N THR A 204 -4.00 12.04 -3.26
CA THR A 204 -3.56 13.06 -4.23
C THR A 204 -3.65 12.56 -5.67
N ASP A 205 -3.46 11.26 -5.91
CA ASP A 205 -3.52 10.62 -7.23
C ASP A 205 -4.88 10.85 -7.93
N PRO A 206 -4.93 11.47 -9.12
CA PRO A 206 -6.16 11.65 -9.88
C PRO A 206 -6.82 10.32 -10.30
N LYS A 207 -6.06 9.24 -10.48
CA LYS A 207 -6.56 7.91 -10.86
C LYS A 207 -6.98 7.06 -9.67
N TYR A 208 -6.96 7.60 -8.46
CA TYR A 208 -7.33 6.85 -7.26
C TYR A 208 -8.73 6.22 -7.33
N PRO A 209 -9.79 6.94 -7.79
CA PRO A 209 -11.11 6.33 -7.93
C PRO A 209 -11.10 5.13 -8.89
N ASP A 210 -10.49 5.28 -10.07
CA ASP A 210 -10.42 4.24 -11.09
C ASP A 210 -9.67 3.00 -10.60
N LYS A 211 -8.62 3.18 -9.78
CA LYS A 211 -7.88 2.07 -9.15
C LYS A 211 -8.78 1.29 -8.20
N LEU A 212 -9.55 1.97 -7.35
CA LEU A 212 -10.48 1.30 -6.42
C LEU A 212 -11.59 0.59 -7.18
N ILE A 213 -12.26 1.29 -8.10
CA ILE A 213 -13.32 0.74 -8.93
C ILE A 213 -12.81 -0.49 -9.70
N GLY A 214 -11.63 -0.40 -10.30
CA GLY A 214 -11.03 -1.50 -11.03
C GLY A 214 -10.68 -2.71 -10.16
N LEU A 215 -10.28 -2.52 -8.90
CA LEU A 215 -10.10 -3.62 -7.95
C LEU A 215 -11.44 -4.25 -7.57
N ILE A 216 -12.44 -3.42 -7.27
CA ILE A 216 -13.78 -3.86 -6.86
C ILE A 216 -14.43 -4.68 -7.95
N GLU A 217 -14.39 -4.23 -9.20
CA GLU A 217 -15.00 -4.94 -10.32
C GLU A 217 -14.18 -6.18 -10.74
N ARG A 218 -12.85 -6.10 -10.72
CA ARG A 218 -12.00 -7.25 -11.10
C ARG A 218 -12.12 -8.44 -10.15
N TYR A 219 -12.24 -8.16 -8.86
CA TYR A 219 -12.29 -9.18 -7.81
C TYR A 219 -13.66 -9.33 -7.17
N ASP A 220 -14.68 -8.71 -7.78
CA ASP A 220 -16.07 -8.86 -7.38
C ASP A 220 -16.37 -8.45 -5.92
N LEU A 221 -15.69 -7.41 -5.44
CA LEU A 221 -15.75 -7.03 -4.02
C LEU A 221 -17.11 -6.47 -3.62
N ALA A 222 -17.90 -5.93 -4.56
CA ALA A 222 -19.25 -5.43 -4.32
C ALA A 222 -20.23 -6.52 -3.89
N GLY A 223 -19.92 -7.80 -4.16
CA GLY A 223 -20.68 -8.93 -3.62
C GLY A 223 -20.70 -8.96 -2.09
N HIS A 224 -19.64 -8.48 -1.43
CA HIS A 224 -19.59 -8.38 0.02
C HIS A 224 -20.50 -7.28 0.57
N ASP A 225 -20.69 -6.18 -0.19
CA ASP A 225 -21.64 -5.13 0.18
C ASP A 225 -23.07 -5.66 0.13
N ALA A 226 -23.40 -6.36 -0.96
CA ALA A 226 -24.71 -6.95 -1.16
C ALA A 226 -25.04 -8.01 -0.10
N GLU A 227 -24.05 -8.84 0.29
CA GLU A 227 -24.20 -9.82 1.37
C GLU A 227 -24.54 -9.13 2.71
N VAL A 228 -23.87 -8.02 3.04
CA VAL A 228 -24.15 -7.25 4.25
C VAL A 228 -25.54 -6.60 4.19
N LEU A 229 -25.97 -6.15 3.01
CA LEU A 229 -27.26 -5.49 2.79
C LEU A 229 -28.43 -6.46 2.54
N GLY A 230 -28.18 -7.76 2.43
CA GLY A 230 -29.20 -8.76 2.09
C GLY A 230 -29.80 -8.58 0.69
N ARG A 231 -29.02 -8.08 -0.28
CA ARG A 231 -29.47 -7.83 -1.65
C ARG A 231 -29.01 -8.92 -2.60
N GLN A 232 -29.80 -9.16 -3.65
CA GLN A 232 -29.32 -9.97 -4.78
C GLN A 232 -28.23 -9.18 -5.51
N TYR A 233 -27.17 -9.88 -5.88
CA TYR A 233 -26.04 -9.28 -6.58
C TYR A 233 -25.62 -10.16 -7.74
N THR A 234 -25.49 -9.51 -8.89
CA THR A 234 -24.91 -10.12 -10.08
C THR A 234 -23.53 -9.52 -10.25
N PRO A 235 -22.47 -10.35 -10.18
CA PRO A 235 -21.11 -9.90 -10.44
C PRO A 235 -21.06 -9.11 -11.74
N LYS A 236 -20.55 -7.88 -11.69
CA LYS A 236 -20.05 -7.24 -12.90
C LYS A 236 -18.85 -8.07 -13.30
N GLN A 237 -19.03 -8.99 -14.25
CA GLN A 237 -17.93 -9.71 -14.84
C GLN A 237 -16.85 -8.68 -15.18
N PRO A 238 -15.57 -8.93 -14.82
CA PRO A 238 -14.50 -8.14 -15.38
C PRO A 238 -14.75 -8.15 -16.89
N ALA A 239 -14.52 -7.04 -17.58
CA ALA A 239 -14.27 -7.09 -19.02
C ALA A 239 -12.95 -7.84 -19.26
N VAL A 240 -12.86 -9.11 -18.82
CA VAL A 240 -12.19 -10.12 -19.59
C VAL A 240 -12.89 -10.02 -20.93
N VAL A 241 -12.14 -9.53 -21.92
CA VAL A 241 -12.43 -9.72 -23.32
C VAL A 241 -12.91 -11.16 -23.44
N ALA A 242 -14.23 -11.33 -23.51
CA ALA A 242 -14.85 -12.59 -23.78
C ALA A 242 -14.48 -12.89 -25.24
N ARG A 243 -13.27 -13.39 -25.44
CA ARG A 243 -13.09 -14.40 -26.46
C ARG A 243 -13.77 -15.64 -25.89
N GLU A 244 -15.09 -15.65 -26.01
CA GLU A 244 -15.79 -16.92 -26.05
C GLU A 244 -15.07 -17.77 -27.10
N PRO A 245 -14.78 -19.06 -26.84
CA PRO A 245 -14.49 -19.97 -27.92
C PRO A 245 -15.79 -20.10 -28.72
N SER A 246 -15.99 -19.23 -29.71
CA SER A 246 -16.96 -19.46 -30.77
C SER A 246 -16.64 -20.84 -31.32
N ARG A 247 -17.56 -21.76 -31.08
CA ARG A 247 -17.53 -23.14 -31.50
C ARG A 247 -17.84 -23.18 -32.99
N SER A 248 -16.93 -22.64 -33.78
CA SER A 248 -16.83 -22.90 -35.20
C SER A 248 -15.35 -23.07 -35.46
N THR A 249 -14.93 -24.31 -35.65
CA THR A 249 -13.63 -24.65 -36.21
C THR A 249 -13.53 -23.97 -37.58
N PRO A 250 -12.48 -23.18 -37.82
CA PRO A 250 -11.67 -23.45 -39.00
C PRO A 250 -10.25 -23.83 -38.59
N GLN A 251 -9.63 -24.60 -39.48
CA GLN A 251 -8.29 -25.16 -39.46
C GLN A 251 -7.18 -24.21 -38.97
N PRO A 252 -6.03 -24.76 -38.54
CA PRO A 252 -4.97 -24.00 -37.90
C PRO A 252 -4.40 -22.93 -38.84
N GLU A 253 -4.78 -21.68 -38.60
CA GLU A 253 -4.10 -20.53 -39.18
C GLU A 253 -2.87 -20.22 -38.32
N VAL A 254 -1.72 -20.32 -38.94
CA VAL A 254 -0.40 -20.12 -38.34
C VAL A 254 -0.31 -18.65 -37.95
N VAL A 255 -0.56 -18.33 -36.68
CA VAL A 255 -0.37 -16.97 -36.16
C VAL A 255 1.14 -16.72 -36.11
N VAL A 256 1.64 -16.07 -37.16
CA VAL A 256 3.01 -15.56 -37.23
C VAL A 256 3.13 -14.49 -36.15
N MET A 257 3.64 -14.87 -34.98
CA MET A 257 4.04 -13.91 -33.96
C MET A 257 5.11 -13.00 -34.57
N ALA A 258 4.90 -11.69 -34.51
CA ALA A 258 5.93 -10.72 -34.89
C ALA A 258 7.22 -11.04 -34.13
N GLU A 259 8.35 -11.14 -34.85
CA GLU A 259 9.64 -11.40 -34.24
C GLU A 259 9.90 -10.42 -33.11
N GLY A 260 10.34 -10.92 -31.95
CA GLY A 260 10.57 -10.09 -30.77
C GLY A 260 9.33 -9.82 -29.91
N SER A 261 8.24 -10.57 -30.06
CA SER A 261 7.10 -10.54 -29.12
C SER A 261 6.93 -11.85 -28.36
N HIS A 262 6.55 -11.77 -27.08
CA HIS A 262 6.33 -12.91 -26.20
C HIS A 262 4.99 -12.78 -25.47
N ARG A 263 4.15 -13.81 -25.54
CA ARG A 263 2.90 -13.87 -24.78
C ARG A 263 3.16 -14.51 -23.41
N VAL A 264 2.92 -13.76 -22.34
CA VAL A 264 3.08 -14.21 -20.96
C VAL A 264 2.20 -15.43 -20.72
N GLN A 265 2.83 -16.54 -20.38
CA GLN A 265 2.20 -17.80 -20.00
C GLN A 265 2.07 -17.87 -18.47
N GLN A 266 1.23 -18.79 -18.01
CA GLN A 266 1.07 -19.05 -16.58
C GLN A 266 2.42 -19.40 -15.95
N GLY A 267 2.81 -18.69 -14.89
CA GLY A 267 4.05 -18.90 -14.15
C GLY A 267 5.27 -18.13 -14.66
N GLU A 268 5.18 -17.42 -15.79
CA GLU A 268 6.28 -16.59 -16.28
C GLU A 268 6.38 -15.24 -15.55
N THR A 269 7.62 -14.77 -15.36
CA THR A 269 7.97 -13.44 -14.84
C THR A 269 8.74 -12.66 -15.90
N LEU A 270 8.90 -11.33 -15.73
CA LEU A 270 9.80 -10.56 -16.60
C LEU A 270 11.21 -11.15 -16.63
N TYR A 271 11.70 -11.68 -15.51
CA TYR A 271 13.00 -12.31 -15.42
C TYR A 271 13.09 -13.61 -16.24
N SER A 272 12.12 -14.52 -16.11
CA SER A 272 12.12 -15.77 -16.89
C SER A 272 11.98 -15.49 -18.39
N ILE A 273 11.19 -14.48 -18.75
CA ILE A 273 11.01 -14.03 -20.13
C ILE A 273 12.31 -13.38 -20.65
N SER A 274 12.98 -12.55 -19.86
CA SER A 274 14.22 -11.90 -20.26
C SER A 274 15.34 -12.92 -20.53
N LYS A 275 15.44 -13.95 -19.68
CA LYS A 275 16.36 -15.08 -19.90
C LYS A 275 16.02 -15.87 -21.15
N LYS A 276 14.74 -16.15 -21.39
CA LYS A 276 14.27 -16.87 -22.58
C LYS A 276 14.63 -16.15 -23.89
N HIS A 277 14.58 -14.83 -23.89
CA HIS A 277 14.82 -14.00 -25.08
C HIS A 277 16.20 -13.36 -25.14
N ASN A 278 17.09 -13.70 -24.20
CA ASN A 278 18.43 -13.13 -24.08
C ASN A 278 18.43 -11.59 -24.05
N THR A 279 17.54 -11.02 -23.22
CA THR A 279 17.38 -9.58 -22.99
C THR A 279 17.39 -9.28 -21.48
N THR A 280 17.29 -8.01 -21.09
CA THR A 280 17.22 -7.59 -19.69
C THR A 280 15.78 -7.30 -19.25
N VAL A 281 15.51 -7.40 -17.95
CA VAL A 281 14.21 -7.01 -17.37
C VAL A 281 13.93 -5.54 -17.67
N ASP A 282 14.95 -4.68 -17.49
CA ASP A 282 14.85 -3.23 -17.73
C ASP A 282 14.52 -2.91 -19.19
N ASP A 283 15.07 -3.66 -20.16
CA ASP A 283 14.72 -3.50 -21.56
C ASP A 283 13.28 -3.90 -21.85
N ILE A 284 12.80 -5.02 -21.28
CA ILE A 284 11.38 -5.39 -21.43
C ILE A 284 10.48 -4.33 -20.80
N ILE A 285 10.83 -3.79 -19.63
CA ILE A 285 10.09 -2.71 -18.97
C ILE A 285 10.04 -1.47 -19.88
N ARG A 286 11.19 -1.04 -20.38
CA ARG A 286 11.35 0.13 -21.25
C ARG A 286 10.58 -0.01 -22.55
N LEU A 287 10.68 -1.16 -23.22
CA LEU A 287 10.01 -1.43 -24.50
C LEU A 287 8.48 -1.47 -24.40
N ASN A 288 7.96 -1.81 -23.21
CA ASN A 288 6.53 -1.98 -22.97
C ASN A 288 5.93 -0.89 -22.08
N GLY A 289 6.71 0.14 -21.71
CA GLY A 289 6.25 1.24 -20.85
C GLY A 289 5.78 0.80 -19.47
N LEU A 290 6.36 -0.28 -18.93
CA LEU A 290 5.97 -0.81 -17.62
C LEU A 290 6.51 0.11 -16.51
N SER A 291 5.76 0.24 -15.42
CA SER A 291 6.16 1.01 -14.23
C SER A 291 6.83 0.14 -13.16
N GLY A 292 7.00 -1.17 -13.44
CA GLY A 292 7.59 -2.14 -12.54
C GLY A 292 7.48 -3.57 -13.08
N ASN A 293 7.64 -4.56 -12.20
CA ASN A 293 7.79 -5.96 -12.60
C ASN A 293 6.46 -6.74 -12.76
N ALA A 294 5.33 -6.08 -12.55
CA ALA A 294 4.02 -6.71 -12.61
C ALA A 294 3.61 -6.96 -14.08
N ILE A 295 3.34 -8.22 -14.40
CA ILE A 295 2.83 -8.66 -15.71
C ILE A 295 1.62 -9.58 -15.52
N SER A 296 0.73 -9.59 -16.51
CA SER A 296 -0.50 -10.40 -16.49
C SER A 296 -0.40 -11.58 -17.44
N ILE A 297 -1.00 -12.72 -17.07
CA ILE A 297 -1.10 -13.87 -17.96
C ILE A 297 -1.83 -13.46 -19.25
N GLY A 298 -1.28 -13.82 -20.40
CA GLY A 298 -1.79 -13.47 -21.72
C GLY A 298 -1.38 -12.08 -22.22
N GLN A 299 -0.69 -11.27 -21.42
CA GLN A 299 -0.07 -10.02 -21.87
C GLN A 299 0.97 -10.31 -22.95
N VAL A 300 1.02 -9.50 -24.00
CA VAL A 300 2.06 -9.59 -25.03
C VAL A 300 3.12 -8.55 -24.74
N LEU A 301 4.38 -8.98 -24.61
CA LEU A 301 5.53 -8.15 -24.32
C LEU A 301 6.45 -8.11 -25.53
N LYS A 302 6.92 -6.91 -25.88
CA LYS A 302 8.10 -6.72 -26.74
C LYS A 302 9.34 -7.15 -25.96
N VAL A 303 10.15 -8.02 -26.54
CA VAL A 303 11.32 -8.63 -25.90
C VAL A 303 12.65 -8.35 -26.63
N LYS A 304 12.60 -7.73 -27.81
CA LYS A 304 13.76 -7.30 -28.61
C LYS A 304 13.41 -6.03 -29.36
#